data_AF-A0A433GUZ0-F1
#
_entry.id   AF-A0A433GUZ0-F1
#
_cell.length_a   1.000
_cell.length_b   1.000
_cell.length_c   1.000
_cell.angle_alpha   90.00
_cell.angle_beta   90.00
_cell.angle_gamma   90.00
#
_symmetry.space_group_name_H-M   'P 1'
#
loop_
_entity.id
_entity.type
_entity.pdbx_description
1 polymer ?
#
loop_
_entity_poly.entity_id
_entity_poly.type
_entity_poly.pdbx_seq_one_letter_code
_entity_poly.pdbx_strand_id
1 'polypeptide(L)' 'MEQYLSVRDAARLLGLSTSSLYRRGMPVPDVKIGPVSGWHEQTILDWDRDWRKQDEDRNHGRKDQ' A
#
# COMPACT_ATOMS: atom_id res chain seq x y z
N MET A 1 -14.51 -15.59 6.36
CA MET A 1 -15.06 -14.69 5.32
C MET A 1 -13.90 -13.80 4.89
N GLU A 2 -13.39 -14.00 3.68
CA GLU A 2 -12.33 -13.15 3.14
C GLU A 2 -12.95 -11.82 2.71
N GLN A 3 -12.49 -10.72 3.32
CA GLN A 3 -12.93 -9.38 2.94
C GLN A 3 -11.82 -8.73 2.11
N TYR A 4 -12.17 -8.41 0.87
CA TYR A 4 -11.31 -7.64 -0.02
C TYR A 4 -11.51 -6.16 0.26
N LEU A 5 -10.42 -5.46 0.50
CA LEU A 5 -10.41 -4.03 0.73
C LEU A 5 -10.29 -3.31 -0.60
N SER A 6 -11.18 -2.34 -0.82
CA SER A 6 -11.03 -1.39 -1.91
C SER A 6 -9.86 -0.45 -1.62
N VAL A 7 -9.41 0.31 -2.63
CA VAL A 7 -8.35 1.32 -2.47
C VAL A 7 -8.62 2.29 -1.31
N ARG A 8 -9.90 2.62 -1.08
CA ARG A 8 -10.37 3.49 0.00
C ARG A 8 -10.25 2.83 1.37
N ASP A 9 -10.59 1.56 1.47
CA ASP A 9 -10.52 0.82 2.73
C ASP A 9 -9.07 0.52 3.09
N ALA A 10 -8.22 0.17 2.10
CA ALA A 10 -6.77 0.07 2.28
C ALA A 10 -6.18 1.40 2.79
N ALA A 11 -6.63 2.54 2.25
CA ALA A 11 -6.20 3.86 2.71
C ALA A 11 -6.61 4.13 4.16
N ARG A 12 -7.86 3.84 4.52
CA ARG A 12 -8.37 3.98 5.89
C ARG A 12 -7.63 3.07 6.86
N LEU A 13 -7.35 1.83 6.47
CA LEU A 13 -6.64 0.85 7.28
C LEU A 13 -5.22 1.31 7.62
N LEU A 14 -4.52 1.90 6.65
CA LEU A 14 -3.18 2.44 6.85
C LEU A 14 -3.17 3.84 7.47
N GLY A 15 -4.33 4.49 7.62
CA GLY A 15 -4.41 5.89 8.04
C GLY A 15 -3.83 6.86 7.00
N LEU A 16 -3.82 6.49 5.73
CA LEU A 16 -3.27 7.27 4.63
C LEU A 16 -4.38 7.82 3.72
N SER A 17 -4.04 8.84 2.94
CA SER A 17 -4.90 9.29 1.84
C SER A 17 -4.73 8.37 0.62
N THR A 18 -5.80 8.20 -0.16
CA THR A 18 -5.77 7.44 -1.42
C THR A 18 -4.70 7.98 -2.37
N SER A 19 -4.52 9.30 -2.46
CA SER A 19 -3.47 9.94 -3.26
C SER A 19 -2.06 9.51 -2.83
N SER A 20 -1.83 9.32 -1.54
CA SER A 20 -0.54 8.84 -1.01
C SER A 20 -0.29 7.40 -1.44
N LEU A 21 -1.31 6.54 -1.43
CA LEU A 21 -1.20 5.18 -1.94
C LEU A 21 -0.85 5.16 -3.44
N TYR A 22 -1.55 5.95 -4.25
CA TYR A 22 -1.22 6.07 -5.68
C TYR A 22 0.20 6.56 -5.91
N ARG A 23 0.66 7.54 -5.12
CA ARG A 23 2.04 8.07 -5.22
C ARG A 23 3.10 7.03 -4.82
N ARG A 24 2.80 6.17 -3.84
CA ARG A 24 3.71 5.12 -3.38
C ARG A 24 3.84 3.96 -4.37
N GLY A 25 2.89 3.80 -5.29
CA GLY A 25 2.84 2.67 -6.23
C GLY A 25 2.31 1.43 -5.52
N MET A 26 0.98 1.28 -5.49
CA MET A 26 0.30 0.17 -4.84
C MET A 26 0.72 -1.21 -5.40
N PRO A 27 0.60 -2.28 -4.60
CA PRO A 27 0.89 -3.62 -5.06
C PRO A 27 -0.15 -4.09 -6.07
N VAL A 28 0.17 -5.16 -6.80
CA VAL A 28 -0.76 -5.81 -7.73
C VAL A 28 -2.03 -6.21 -6.97
N PRO A 29 -3.23 -5.91 -7.49
CA PRO A 29 -4.47 -6.27 -6.82
C PRO A 29 -4.70 -7.78 -6.84
N ASP A 30 -5.08 -8.33 -5.68
CA ASP A 30 -5.42 -9.74 -5.49
C ASP A 30 -6.69 -10.11 -6.28
N VAL A 31 -7.65 -9.19 -6.34
CA VAL A 31 -8.88 -9.36 -7.10
C VAL A 31 -9.19 -8.12 -7.93
N LYS A 32 -9.70 -8.32 -9.14
CA LYS A 32 -10.33 -7.26 -9.93
C LYS A 32 -11.80 -7.58 -10.13
N ILE A 33 -12.66 -6.71 -9.61
CA ILE A 33 -14.10 -6.78 -9.80
C ILE A 33 -14.48 -5.60 -10.72
N GLY A 34 -14.42 -5.86 -12.03
CA GLY A 34 -14.65 -4.83 -13.06
C GLY A 34 -13.63 -3.69 -12.98
N PRO A 35 -14.05 -2.43 -12.76
CA PRO A 35 -13.14 -1.30 -12.60
C PRO A 35 -12.52 -1.21 -11.20
N VAL A 36 -13.01 -1.97 -10.22
CA VAL A 36 -12.54 -1.91 -8.84
C VAL A 36 -11.47 -2.96 -8.62
N SER A 37 -10.32 -2.50 -8.16
CA SER A 37 -9.23 -3.34 -7.67
C SER A 37 -9.41 -3.57 -6.16
N GLY A 38 -9.31 -4.82 -5.74
CA GLY A 38 -9.42 -5.24 -4.35
C GLY A 38 -8.14 -5.93 -3.89
N TRP A 39 -7.76 -5.67 -2.65
CA TRP A 39 -6.59 -6.24 -2.00
C TRP A 39 -6.97 -6.93 -0.70
N HIS A 40 -6.25 -7.96 -0.32
CA HIS A 40 -6.35 -8.49 1.03
C HIS A 40 -5.75 -7.51 2.04
N GLU A 41 -6.30 -7.50 3.25
CA GLU A 41 -5.74 -6.77 4.39
C GLU A 41 -4.26 -7.13 4.62
N GLN A 42 -3.94 -8.43 4.57
CA GLN A 42 -2.56 -8.91 4.72
C GLN A 42 -1.64 -8.41 3.60
N THR A 43 -2.10 -8.39 2.34
CA THR A 43 -1.33 -7.87 1.21
C THR A 43 -0.98 -6.39 1.40
N ILE A 44 -1.94 -5.58 1.87
CA ILE A 44 -1.73 -4.15 2.13
C ILE A 44 -0.78 -3.93 3.31
N LEU A 45 -0.91 -4.70 4.39
CA LEU A 45 -0.06 -4.61 5.57
C LEU A 45 1.39 -5.04 5.27
N ASP A 46 1.57 -6.14 4.54
CA ASP A 46 2.89 -6.62 4.14
C ASP A 46 3.55 -5.64 3.17
N TRP A 47 2.79 -5.09 2.22
CA TRP A 47 3.27 -4.04 1.32
C TRP A 47 3.66 -2.76 2.07
N ASP A 48 2.87 -2.24 3.03
CA ASP A 48 3.25 -1.03 3.79
C ASP A 48 4.52 -1.27 4.61
N ARG A 49 4.67 -2.48 5.18
CA ARG A 49 5.86 -2.88 5.92
C ARG A 49 7.09 -2.93 5.02
N ASP A 50 6.99 -3.52 3.83
CA ASP A 50 8.09 -3.56 2.87
C ASP A 50 8.40 -2.18 2.30
N TRP A 51 7.36 -1.39 1.98
CA TRP A 51 7.50 -0.01 1.53
C TRP A 51 8.22 0.86 2.56
N ARG A 52 7.90 0.72 3.85
CA ARG A 52 8.59 1.45 4.92
C ARG A 52 10.05 1.06 5.03
N LYS A 53 10.38 -0.23 4.91
CA LYS A 53 11.79 -0.67 4.87
C LYS A 53 12.54 -0.08 3.70
N GLN A 54 11.92 -0.06 2.52
CA GLN A 54 12.51 0.54 1.32
C GLN A 54 12.65 2.07 1.44
N ASP A 55 11.68 2.75 2.06
CA ASP A 55 11.73 4.19 2.32
C ASP A 55 12.86 4.53 3.31
N GLU A 56 13.01 3.75 4.39
CA GLU A 56 14.12 3.88 5.33
C GLU A 56 15.48 3.68 4.64
N ASP A 57 15.62 2.64 3.80
CA ASP A 57 16.84 2.37 3.03
C ASP A 57 17.15 3.50 2.04
N ARG A 58 16.14 3.97 1.28
CA ARG A 58 16.26 5.11 0.36
C ARG A 58 16.60 6.41 1.08
N ASN A 59 16.06 6.63 2.27
CA ASN A 59 16.26 7.88 3.00
C ASN A 59 17.57 7.87 3.82
N HIS A 60 18.10 6.70 4.18
CA HIS A 60 19.42 6.55 4.81
C HIS A 60 20.56 7.01 3.89
N GLY A 61 20.39 6.90 2.56
CA GLY A 61 21.36 7.36 1.57
C GLY A 61 21.47 8.88 1.36
N ARG A 62 20.68 9.71 2.07
CA ARG A 62 20.72 11.20 1.95
C ARG A 62 21.37 11.92 3.12
N LYS A 63 21.87 11.22 4.14
CA LYS A 63 22.45 11.85 5.33
C LYS A 63 23.98 11.98 5.33
N ASP A 64 24.66 11.63 4.25
CA ASP A 64 26.13 11.69 4.15
C ASP A 64 26.65 12.55 2.98
N GLN A 65 26.06 13.73 2.75
CA GLN A 65 26.67 14.73 1.85
C GLN A 65 26.72 16.12 2.47
#